data_AF-A0A099F990-F1
#
_entry.id   AF-A0A099F990-F1
#
_cell.length_a   1.000
_cell.length_b   1.000
_cell.length_c   1.000
_cell.angle_alpha   90.00
_cell.angle_beta   90.00
_cell.angle_gamma   90.00
#
_symmetry.space_group_name_H-M   'P 1'
#
loop_
_entity.id
_entity.type
_entity.pdbx_description
1 polymer ?
#
loop_
_entity_poly.entity_id
_entity_poly.type
_entity_poly.pdbx_seq_one_letter_code
_entity_poly.pdbx_strand_id
1 'polypeptide(L)' 'MAVLVLNQNNVRNTGRIAKFVADLRDNMARRSVYRQTLRELDELSDRDLNDLGLSRSSIRSVAYEAAWGAK' A
#
# COMPACT_ATOMS: atom_id res chain seq x y z
N MET A 1 9.02 45.60 -21.85
CA MET A 1 9.52 44.21 -21.73
C MET A 1 9.81 43.85 -20.27
N ALA A 2 8.86 44.09 -19.36
CA ALA A 2 9.02 43.76 -17.95
C ALA A 2 7.65 43.38 -17.38
N VAL A 3 7.13 42.24 -17.83
CA VAL A 3 5.98 41.60 -17.21
C VAL A 3 6.40 40.16 -16.93
N LEU A 4 6.10 39.70 -15.72
CA LEU A 4 6.27 38.34 -15.21
C LEU A 4 7.66 37.93 -14.72
N VAL A 5 8.01 38.37 -13.51
CA VAL A 5 8.63 37.42 -12.56
C VAL A 5 7.54 37.00 -11.59
N LEU A 6 6.81 35.96 -12.00
CA LEU A 6 5.85 35.27 -11.15
C LEU A 6 6.58 34.58 -9.99
N ASN A 7 6.09 34.87 -8.78
CA ASN A 7 6.37 34.23 -7.51
C ASN A 7 6.50 32.70 -7.60
N GLN A 8 7.74 32.21 -7.74
CA GLN A 8 8.07 30.77 -7.78
C GLN A 8 7.96 30.07 -6.39
N ASN A 9 7.58 30.79 -5.33
CA ASN A 9 7.70 30.30 -3.95
C ASN A 9 6.44 29.56 -3.43
N ASN A 10 5.29 29.68 -4.09
CA ASN A 10 4.05 29.03 -3.63
C ASN A 10 3.91 27.55 -4.07
N VAL A 11 4.54 27.17 -5.19
CA VAL A 11 4.43 25.81 -5.76
C VAL A 11 5.20 24.77 -4.93
N ARG A 12 6.23 25.18 -4.18
CA ARG A 12 7.10 24.29 -3.41
C ARG A 12 6.45 23.80 -2.11
N ASN A 13 5.59 24.59 -1.47
CA ASN A 13 4.99 24.24 -0.18
C ASN A 13 3.76 23.31 -0.36
N THR A 14 2.89 23.61 -1.32
CA THR A 14 1.73 22.78 -1.66
C THR A 14 2.14 21.41 -2.20
N GLY A 15 3.26 21.32 -2.94
CA GLY A 15 3.78 20.05 -3.46
C GLY A 15 4.22 19.06 -2.37
N ARG A 16 4.77 19.55 -1.24
CA ARG A 16 5.20 18.69 -0.13
C ARG A 16 4.02 18.10 0.64
N ILE A 17 2.99 18.90 0.89
CA ILE A 17 1.75 18.45 1.54
C ILE A 17 1.01 17.48 0.63
N ALA A 18 0.89 17.79 -0.67
CA ALA A 18 0.26 16.90 -1.64
C ALA A 18 0.98 15.55 -1.74
N LYS A 19 2.32 15.55 -1.76
CA LYS A 19 3.12 14.32 -1.74
C LYS A 19 2.90 13.52 -0.45
N PHE A 20 2.90 14.17 0.71
CA PHE A 20 2.67 13.49 1.98
C PHE A 20 1.28 12.83 2.04
N VAL A 21 0.23 13.53 1.59
CA VAL A 21 -1.14 12.97 1.52
C VAL A 21 -1.20 11.79 0.53
N ALA A 22 -0.52 11.88 -0.61
CA ALA A 22 -0.42 10.78 -1.56
C ALA A 22 0.30 9.56 -0.94
N ASP A 23 1.45 9.77 -0.31
CA ASP A 23 2.22 8.70 0.34
C ASP A 23 1.40 8.03 1.47
N LEU A 24 0.62 8.79 2.24
CA LEU A 24 -0.30 8.26 3.24
C LEU A 24 -1.43 7.42 2.63
N ARG A 25 -2.03 7.90 1.54
CA ARG A 25 -3.10 7.18 0.83
C ARG A 25 -2.60 5.85 0.29
N ASP A 26 -1.42 5.84 -0.33
CA ASP A 26 -0.79 4.62 -0.82
C ASP A 26 -0.51 3.63 0.31
N ASN A 27 0.03 4.11 1.44
CA ASN A 27 0.28 3.25 2.59
C ASN A 27 -1.02 2.67 3.18
N MET A 28 -2.08 3.47 3.26
CA MET A 28 -3.39 2.98 3.71
C MET A 28 -3.99 1.95 2.76
N ALA A 29 -3.87 2.16 1.45
CA ALA A 29 -4.35 1.21 0.44
C ALA A 29 -3.63 -0.14 0.58
N ARG A 30 -2.29 -0.14 0.68
CA ARG A 30 -1.50 -1.36 0.94
C ARG A 30 -1.91 -2.02 2.25
N ARG A 31 -2.06 -1.23 3.33
CA ARG A 31 -2.51 -1.75 4.63
C ARG A 31 -3.89 -2.42 4.55
N SER A 32 -4.80 -1.88 3.73
CA SER A 32 -6.12 -2.46 3.49
C SER A 32 -6.00 -3.82 2.82
N VAL A 33 -5.25 -3.91 1.71
CA VAL A 33 -5.00 -5.17 1.00
C VAL A 33 -4.42 -6.22 1.93
N TYR A 34 -3.39 -5.88 2.70
CA TYR A 34 -2.78 -6.80 3.67
C TYR A 34 -3.79 -7.37 4.66
N ARG A 35 -4.63 -6.51 5.26
CA ARG A 35 -5.63 -6.94 6.25
C ARG A 35 -6.73 -7.77 5.62
N GLN A 36 -7.14 -7.42 4.40
CA GLN A 36 -8.13 -8.17 3.65
C GLN A 36 -7.59 -9.58 3.32
N THR A 37 -6.42 -9.67 2.69
CA THR A 37 -5.79 -10.95 2.35
C THR A 37 -5.54 -11.82 3.57
N LEU A 38 -5.06 -11.22 4.68
CA LEU A 38 -4.91 -11.95 5.94
C LEU A 38 -6.23 -12.57 6.40
N ARG A 39 -7.31 -11.78 6.39
CA ARG A 39 -8.61 -12.24 6.85
C ARG A 39 -9.14 -13.36 5.97
N GLU A 40 -9.10 -13.17 4.66
CA GLU A 40 -9.56 -14.16 3.69
C GLU A 40 -8.79 -15.48 3.83
N LEU A 41 -7.46 -15.42 3.92
CA LEU A 41 -6.64 -16.63 4.10
C LEU A 41 -6.80 -17.28 5.48
N ASP A 42 -7.06 -16.49 6.53
CA ASP A 42 -7.28 -17.04 7.88
C ASP A 42 -8.66 -17.68 8.03
N GLU A 43 -9.65 -17.23 7.25
CA GLU A 43 -10.99 -17.81 7.18
C GLU A 43 -11.03 -19.15 6.41
N LEU A 44 -10.04 -19.43 5.55
CA LEU A 44 -9.91 -20.72 4.85
C LEU A 44 -9.60 -21.87 5.82
N SER A 45 -9.99 -23.09 5.47
CA SER A 45 -9.64 -24.28 6.25
C SER A 45 -8.20 -24.76 5.96
N ASP A 46 -7.64 -25.61 6.81
CA ASP A 46 -6.31 -26.18 6.57
C ASP A 46 -6.25 -27.03 5.29
N ARG A 47 -7.39 -27.60 4.87
CA ARG A 47 -7.49 -28.30 3.58
C ARG A 47 -7.39 -27.32 2.41
N ASP A 48 -8.19 -26.26 2.44
CA ASP A 48 -8.19 -25.27 1.35
C ASP A 48 -6.80 -24.61 1.23
N LEU A 49 -6.15 -24.32 2.37
CA LEU A 49 -4.77 -23.84 2.38
C LEU A 49 -3.80 -24.85 1.76
N ASN A 50 -3.91 -26.13 2.11
CA ASN A 50 -3.07 -27.19 1.53
C ASN A 50 -3.32 -27.37 0.03
N ASP A 51 -4.56 -27.24 -0.44
CA ASP A 51 -4.91 -27.32 -1.87
C ASP A 51 -4.27 -26.16 -2.66
N LEU A 52 -4.08 -25.00 -2.01
CA LEU A 52 -3.33 -23.86 -2.54
C LEU A 52 -1.80 -24.01 -2.37
N GLY A 53 -1.32 -25.06 -1.71
CA GLY A 53 0.09 -25.25 -1.37
C GLY A 53 0.62 -24.30 -0.30
N LEU A 54 -0.28 -23.75 0.53
CA LEU A 54 0.05 -22.82 1.61
C LEU A 54 -0.08 -23.47 2.98
N SER A 55 0.70 -22.96 3.93
CA SER A 55 0.59 -23.32 5.35
C SER A 55 0.12 -22.13 6.17
N ARG A 56 -0.48 -22.37 7.35
CA ARG A 56 -0.92 -21.29 8.26
C ARG A 56 0.19 -20.28 8.57
N SER A 57 1.43 -20.74 8.70
CA SER A 57 2.59 -19.88 8.97
C SER A 57 2.98 -19.00 7.78
N SER A 58 2.70 -19.42 6.54
CA SER A 58 3.01 -18.64 5.32
C SER A 58 1.98 -17.55 5.02
N ILE A 59 0.77 -17.60 5.60
CA ILE A 59 -0.31 -16.61 5.38
C ILE A 59 0.19 -15.18 5.56
N ARG A 60 0.95 -14.90 6.63
CA ARG A 60 1.47 -13.56 6.90
C ARG A 60 2.46 -13.10 5.82
N SER A 61 3.28 -14.01 5.31
CA SER A 61 4.23 -13.71 4.25
C SER A 61 3.50 -13.39 2.94
N VAL A 62 2.52 -14.22 2.57
CA VAL A 62 1.72 -14.05 1.35
C VAL A 62 0.91 -12.75 1.39
N ALA A 63 0.24 -12.46 2.52
CA ALA A 63 -0.50 -11.22 2.67
C ALA A 63 0.42 -9.99 2.59
N TYR A 64 1.65 -10.09 3.11
CA TYR A 64 2.64 -9.02 2.99
C TYR A 64 3.09 -8.84 1.54
N GLU A 65 3.29 -9.92 0.80
CA GLU A 65 3.65 -9.91 -0.62
C GLU A 65 2.54 -9.29 -1.49
N ALA A 66 1.27 -9.66 -1.26
CA ALA A 66 0.12 -9.00 -1.89
C ALA A 66 0.06 -7.50 -1.55
N ALA A 67 0.43 -7.17 -0.31
CA ALA A 67 0.68 -5.87 0.28
C ALA A 67 1.62 -4.92 -0.48
N TRP A 68 2.85 -5.38 -0.57
CA TRP A 68 4.01 -4.54 -0.86
C TRP A 68 4.82 -5.04 -2.06
N GLY A 69 4.46 -6.19 -2.62
CA GLY A 69 5.23 -6.93 -3.62
C GLY A 69 6.21 -7.90 -2.99
N ALA A 70 6.73 -8.83 -3.81
CA ALA A 70 7.91 -9.60 -3.46
C ALA A 70 9.10 -8.65 -3.31
N LYS A 71 10.01 -8.96 -2.37
CA LYS A 71 11.31 -8.28 -2.32
C LYS A 71 12.12 -8.55 -3.56
#